data_AF-A0A561UKR6-F1
#
_entry.id   AF-A0A561UKR6-F1
#
_cell.length_a   1.000
_cell.length_b   1.000
_cell.length_c   1.000
_cell.angle_alpha   90.00
_cell.angle_beta   90.00
_cell.angle_gamma   90.00
#
_symmetry.space_group_name_H-M   'P 1'
#
loop_
_entity.id
_entity.type
_entity.pdbx_description
1 polymer ?
#
loop_
_entity_poly.entity_id
_entity_poly.type
_entity_poly.pdbx_seq_one_letter_code
_entity_poly.pdbx_strand_id
1 'polypeptide(L)'
;MAVRLADALCSGASVPAIGSVRRLRALVAAGHPVHKIVAATGLEQTTVSYLLTGAVTTIRVRTHQRVEVAFERLALVPGHSARSLARAARNQWSPPLAWDDPDDPSELPQHGDQSVRREAIVEDTAELARQGLSREAVTHRLGVSWAVVQQSHTRCGIPVPTFAA
;
A
#
# COMPACT_ATOMS: atom_id res chain seq x y z
N MET A 1 -5.27 19.01 -17.89
CA MET A 1 -5.80 17.78 -18.53
C MET A 1 -4.63 16.83 -18.77
N ALA A 2 -4.39 15.90 -17.86
CA ALA A 2 -3.39 14.85 -18.08
C ALA A 2 -4.03 13.77 -18.95
N VAL A 3 -3.55 13.65 -20.19
CA VAL A 3 -3.93 12.57 -21.10
C VAL A 3 -3.46 11.27 -20.47
N ARG A 4 -4.39 10.39 -20.10
CA ARG A 4 -4.03 9.05 -19.61
C ARG A 4 -3.36 8.31 -20.76
N LEU A 5 -2.10 7.92 -20.57
CA LEU A 5 -1.33 7.09 -21.50
C LEU A 5 -2.04 5.77 -21.89
N ALA A 6 -3.10 5.40 -21.17
CA ALA A 6 -3.90 4.19 -21.35
C ALA A 6 -4.75 4.16 -22.63
N ASP A 7 -5.11 5.30 -23.22
CA ASP A 7 -6.01 5.32 -24.40
C ASP A 7 -5.33 4.88 -25.71
N ALA A 8 -4.00 4.79 -25.74
CA ALA A 8 -3.24 4.46 -26.95
C ALA A 8 -2.76 3.00 -27.03
N LEU A 9 -2.96 2.18 -25.99
CA LEU A 9 -2.51 0.78 -26.00
C LEU A 9 -3.62 -0.12 -26.55
N CYS A 10 -3.45 -0.60 -27.80
CA CYS A 10 -4.32 -1.58 -28.44
C CYS A 10 -4.72 -2.69 -27.45
N SER A 11 -5.97 -3.16 -27.49
CA SER A 11 -6.53 -4.16 -26.56
C SER A 11 -5.77 -5.50 -26.47
N GLY A 12 -4.82 -5.76 -27.37
CA GLY A 12 -3.90 -6.89 -27.36
C GLY A 12 -2.56 -6.65 -26.65
N ALA A 13 -2.24 -5.41 -26.26
CA ALA A 13 -1.02 -5.07 -25.55
C ALA A 13 -1.05 -5.56 -24.09
N SER A 14 0.13 -5.82 -23.54
CA SER A 14 0.33 -6.19 -22.14
C SER A 14 0.89 -5.01 -21.35
N VAL A 15 0.44 -4.86 -20.11
CA VAL A 15 0.90 -3.85 -19.14
C VAL A 15 1.40 -4.53 -17.87
N PRO A 16 2.23 -3.84 -17.05
CA PRO A 16 2.62 -4.34 -15.74
C PRO A 16 1.40 -4.68 -14.88
N ALA A 17 1.43 -5.83 -14.23
CA ALA A 17 0.33 -6.29 -13.38
C ALA A 17 0.28 -5.59 -12.02
N ILE A 18 1.37 -4.93 -11.62
CA ILE A 18 1.59 -4.41 -10.25
C ILE A 18 0.42 -3.57 -9.75
N GLY A 19 -0.05 -2.60 -10.52
CA GLY A 19 -1.14 -1.74 -10.07
C GLY A 19 -2.50 -2.43 -10.07
N SER A 20 -2.73 -3.44 -10.91
CA SER A 20 -3.93 -4.28 -10.80
C SER A 20 -3.88 -5.17 -9.56
N VAL A 21 -2.72 -5.73 -9.24
CA VAL A 21 -2.51 -6.54 -8.02
C VAL A 21 -2.74 -5.69 -6.78
N ARG A 22 -2.15 -4.48 -6.72
CA ARG A 22 -2.34 -3.53 -5.60
C ARG A 22 -3.80 -3.15 -5.43
N ARG A 23 -4.50 -2.76 -6.50
CA ARG A 23 -5.95 -2.45 -6.48
C ARG A 23 -6.78 -3.62 -5.96
N LEU A 24 -6.58 -4.85 -6.45
CA LEU A 24 -7.34 -6.02 -5.98
C LEU A 24 -7.10 -6.32 -4.50
N ARG A 25 -5.84 -6.26 -4.05
CA ARG A 25 -5.47 -6.45 -2.64
C ARG A 25 -6.07 -5.37 -1.75
N ALA A 26 -6.07 -4.13 -2.22
CA ALA A 26 -6.68 -3.00 -1.54
C ALA A 26 -8.20 -3.17 -1.38
N LEU A 27 -8.91 -3.70 -2.38
CA LEU A 27 -10.33 -4.02 -2.24
C LEU A 27 -10.59 -5.11 -1.18
N VAL A 28 -9.71 -6.10 -1.07
CA VAL A 28 -9.80 -7.09 0.01
C VAL A 28 -9.52 -6.45 1.36
N ALA A 29 -8.55 -5.53 1.44
CA ALA A 29 -8.23 -4.74 2.64
C ALA A 29 -9.34 -3.76 3.03
N ALA A 30 -10.15 -3.28 2.08
CA ALA A 30 -11.39 -2.54 2.32
C ALA A 30 -12.56 -3.46 2.76
N GLY A 31 -12.34 -4.76 2.89
CA GLY A 31 -13.33 -5.71 3.39
C GLY A 31 -14.25 -6.31 2.33
N HIS A 32 -13.94 -6.17 1.03
CA HIS A 32 -14.74 -6.83 -0.02
C HIS A 32 -14.37 -8.31 -0.15
N PRO A 33 -15.34 -9.25 -0.19
CA PRO A 33 -15.06 -10.65 -0.47
C PRO A 33 -14.71 -10.88 -1.94
N VAL A 34 -13.90 -11.91 -2.22
CA VAL A 34 -13.40 -12.20 -3.58
C VAL A 34 -14.53 -12.37 -4.59
N HIS A 35 -15.66 -12.99 -4.22
CA HIS A 35 -16.81 -13.15 -5.13
C HIS A 35 -17.42 -11.79 -5.55
N LYS A 36 -17.41 -10.77 -4.68
CA LYS A 36 -17.90 -9.43 -4.99
C LYS A 36 -16.94 -8.70 -5.95
N ILE A 37 -15.64 -8.88 -5.75
CA ILE A 37 -14.60 -8.35 -6.64
C ILE A 37 -14.70 -9.01 -8.03
N VAL A 38 -14.91 -10.33 -8.06
CA VAL A 38 -15.17 -11.11 -9.28
C VAL A 38 -16.41 -10.58 -10.01
N ALA A 39 -17.52 -10.35 -9.30
CA ALA A 39 -18.72 -9.79 -9.91
C ALA A 39 -18.49 -8.37 -10.48
N ALA A 40 -17.75 -7.53 -9.76
CA ALA A 40 -17.48 -6.14 -10.19
C ALA A 40 -16.52 -6.06 -11.38
N THR A 41 -15.50 -6.93 -11.42
CA THR A 41 -14.54 -7.01 -12.54
C THR A 41 -15.10 -7.80 -13.73
N GLY A 42 -15.98 -8.76 -13.45
CA GLY A 42 -16.45 -9.82 -14.36
C GLY A 42 -15.35 -10.79 -14.82
N LEU A 43 -14.19 -10.79 -14.15
CA LEU A 43 -13.11 -11.75 -14.41
C LEU A 43 -13.45 -13.10 -13.77
N GLU A 44 -12.77 -14.15 -14.18
CA GLU A 44 -12.93 -15.45 -13.53
C GLU A 44 -12.35 -15.43 -12.11
N GLN A 45 -12.95 -16.19 -11.19
CA GLN A 45 -12.46 -16.30 -9.81
C GLN A 45 -11.01 -16.82 -9.72
N THR A 46 -10.62 -17.76 -10.59
CA THR A 46 -9.26 -18.27 -10.68
C THR A 46 -8.28 -17.16 -11.07
N THR A 47 -8.64 -16.33 -12.05
CA THR A 47 -7.85 -15.19 -12.51
C THR A 47 -7.65 -14.17 -11.39
N VAL A 48 -8.71 -13.78 -10.68
CA VAL A 48 -8.62 -12.84 -9.55
C VAL A 48 -7.76 -13.44 -8.43
N SER A 49 -7.95 -14.71 -8.11
CA SER A 49 -7.17 -15.40 -7.07
C SER A 49 -5.69 -15.47 -7.42
N TYR A 50 -5.37 -15.73 -8.68
CA TYR A 50 -3.99 -15.76 -9.18
C TYR A 50 -3.34 -14.37 -9.13
N LEU A 51 -4.05 -13.31 -9.54
CA LEU A 51 -3.56 -11.94 -9.41
C LEU A 51 -3.32 -11.53 -7.96
N LEU A 52 -4.17 -11.94 -7.02
CA LEU A 52 -3.98 -11.65 -5.59
C LEU A 52 -2.68 -12.25 -5.02
N THR A 53 -2.14 -13.32 -5.61
CA THR A 53 -0.83 -13.88 -5.21
C THR A 53 0.33 -12.95 -5.53
N GLY A 54 0.18 -12.08 -6.54
CA GLY A 54 1.25 -11.22 -7.04
C GLY A 54 2.33 -11.94 -7.86
N ALA A 55 2.13 -13.22 -8.21
CA ALA A 55 3.06 -13.98 -9.05
C ALA A 55 3.04 -13.54 -10.53
N VAL A 56 2.00 -12.80 -10.94
CA VAL A 56 1.83 -12.31 -12.31
C VAL A 56 2.60 -11.01 -12.49
N THR A 57 3.47 -10.95 -13.50
CA THR A 57 4.26 -9.74 -13.82
C THR A 57 3.59 -8.87 -14.87
N THR A 58 2.89 -9.46 -15.83
CA THR A 58 2.20 -8.75 -16.92
C THR A 58 0.79 -9.28 -17.17
N ILE A 59 -0.12 -8.39 -17.55
CA ILE A 59 -1.51 -8.72 -17.89
C ILE A 59 -1.93 -7.95 -19.15
N ARG A 60 -3.00 -8.41 -19.81
CA ARG A 60 -3.60 -7.67 -20.92
C ARG A 60 -4.19 -6.35 -20.46
N VAL A 61 -4.09 -5.30 -21.28
CA VAL A 61 -4.69 -3.98 -21.04
C VAL A 61 -6.17 -4.09 -20.66
N ARG A 62 -6.94 -4.93 -21.37
CA ARG A 62 -8.37 -5.17 -21.06
C ARG A 62 -8.59 -5.68 -19.64
N THR A 63 -7.69 -6.48 -19.09
CA THR A 63 -7.79 -7.00 -17.72
C THR A 63 -7.51 -5.88 -16.73
N HIS A 64 -6.47 -5.09 -17.00
CA HIS A 64 -6.13 -3.91 -16.21
C HIS A 64 -7.30 -2.92 -16.12
N GLN A 65 -7.89 -2.54 -17.25
CA GLN A 65 -9.05 -1.63 -17.31
C GLN A 65 -10.25 -2.15 -16.52
N ARG A 66 -10.55 -3.45 -16.59
CA ARG A 66 -11.65 -4.05 -15.82
C ARG A 66 -11.40 -4.01 -14.31
N VAL A 67 -10.15 -4.16 -13.89
CA VAL A 67 -9.76 -4.02 -12.48
C VAL A 67 -9.85 -2.57 -12.04
N GLU A 68 -9.40 -1.61 -12.88
CA GLU A 68 -9.50 -0.18 -12.61
C GLU A 68 -10.95 0.25 -12.41
N VAL A 69 -11.86 -0.10 -13.34
CA VAL A 69 -13.30 0.20 -13.22
C VAL A 69 -13.91 -0.41 -11.96
N ALA A 70 -13.53 -1.65 -11.60
CA ALA A 70 -14.03 -2.27 -10.37
C ALA A 70 -13.47 -1.59 -9.11
N PHE A 71 -12.22 -1.12 -9.16
CA PHE A 71 -11.58 -0.40 -8.07
C PHE A 71 -12.27 0.94 -7.82
N GLU A 72 -12.47 1.75 -8.85
CA GLU A 72 -13.18 3.05 -8.73
C GLU A 72 -14.56 2.90 -8.08
N ARG A 73 -15.29 1.83 -8.42
CA ARG A 73 -16.64 1.57 -7.88
C ARG A 73 -16.64 1.13 -6.41
N LEU A 74 -15.59 0.45 -5.96
CA LEU A 74 -15.57 -0.24 -4.66
C LEU A 74 -14.60 0.35 -3.65
N ALA A 75 -13.60 1.13 -4.08
CA ALA A 75 -12.52 1.63 -3.24
C ALA A 75 -13.00 2.50 -2.07
N LEU A 76 -14.02 3.34 -2.31
CA LEU A 76 -14.60 4.23 -1.30
C LEU A 76 -15.84 3.63 -0.60
N VAL A 77 -16.22 2.41 -0.96
CA VAL A 77 -17.37 1.73 -0.36
C VAL A 77 -16.85 0.71 0.65
N PRO A 78 -17.24 0.78 1.93
CA PRO A 78 -16.82 -0.20 2.92
C PRO A 78 -17.38 -1.59 2.59
N GLY A 79 -16.52 -2.60 2.64
CA GLY A 79 -16.93 -4.01 2.58
C GLY A 79 -17.16 -4.57 3.98
N HIS A 80 -18.08 -5.54 4.10
CA HIS A 80 -18.53 -6.07 5.39
C HIS A 80 -17.95 -7.47 5.70
N SER A 81 -16.92 -7.92 4.98
CA SER A 81 -16.35 -9.26 5.16
C SER A 81 -15.19 -9.24 6.16
N ALA A 82 -15.45 -9.65 7.41
CA ALA A 82 -14.42 -9.86 8.42
C ALA A 82 -13.33 -10.85 7.96
N ARG A 83 -13.69 -11.87 7.18
CA ARG A 83 -12.75 -12.84 6.60
C ARG A 83 -11.78 -12.17 5.61
N SER A 84 -12.26 -11.20 4.84
CA SER A 84 -11.43 -10.43 3.90
C SER A 84 -10.47 -9.53 4.65
N LEU A 85 -10.95 -8.80 5.65
CA LEU A 85 -10.12 -7.96 6.52
C LEU A 85 -9.02 -8.78 7.20
N ALA A 86 -9.37 -9.92 7.80
CA ALA A 86 -8.41 -10.82 8.43
C ALA A 86 -7.40 -11.41 7.43
N ARG A 87 -7.81 -11.66 6.18
CA ARG A 87 -6.89 -12.08 5.11
C ARG A 87 -5.93 -10.96 4.73
N ALA A 88 -6.43 -9.75 4.54
CA ALA A 88 -5.61 -8.59 4.21
C ALA A 88 -4.58 -8.30 5.31
N ALA A 89 -5.00 -8.31 6.58
CA ALA A 89 -4.10 -8.13 7.72
C ALA A 89 -2.98 -9.18 7.75
N ARG A 90 -3.32 -10.47 7.58
CA ARG A 90 -2.33 -11.57 7.54
C ARG A 90 -1.33 -11.45 6.39
N ASN A 91 -1.76 -10.92 5.25
CA ASN A 91 -0.91 -10.73 4.09
C ASN A 91 -0.32 -9.31 4.00
N GLN A 92 -0.54 -8.46 5.02
CA GLN A 92 -0.09 -7.08 5.08
C GLN A 92 -0.51 -6.26 3.84
N TRP A 93 -1.74 -6.46 3.38
CA TRP A 93 -2.28 -5.70 2.25
C TRP A 93 -2.86 -4.37 2.69
N SER A 94 -2.43 -3.31 2.02
CA SER A 94 -2.80 -1.93 2.32
C SER A 94 -4.17 -1.56 1.72
N PRO A 95 -4.99 -0.74 2.42
CA PRO A 95 -6.30 -0.31 1.94
C PRO A 95 -6.22 0.64 0.74
N PRO A 96 -7.34 0.96 0.07
CA PRO A 96 -7.35 1.81 -1.12
C PRO A 96 -6.76 3.20 -0.89
N LEU A 97 -7.09 3.83 0.24
CA LEU A 97 -6.60 5.16 0.61
C LEU A 97 -5.11 5.21 1.00
N ALA A 98 -4.43 4.07 1.01
CA ALA A 98 -3.00 4.01 1.25
C ALA A 98 -2.17 4.22 -0.02
N TRP A 99 -2.79 4.35 -1.20
CA TRP A 99 -2.11 4.48 -2.48
C TRP A 99 -2.59 5.76 -3.19
N ASP A 100 -1.66 6.59 -3.64
CA ASP A 100 -1.88 7.78 -4.48
C ASP A 100 -1.79 7.41 -5.97
N ASP A 101 -0.75 6.66 -6.36
CA ASP A 101 -0.59 6.08 -7.71
C ASP A 101 -0.17 4.60 -7.66
N PRO A 102 -1.13 3.66 -7.54
CA PRO A 102 -0.81 2.24 -7.41
C PRO A 102 -0.07 1.64 -8.62
N ASP A 103 0.05 2.34 -9.74
CA ASP A 103 0.82 1.88 -10.90
C ASP A 103 2.32 2.22 -10.80
N ASP A 104 2.72 3.16 -9.95
CA ASP A 104 4.13 3.52 -9.72
C ASP A 104 4.84 2.43 -8.89
N PRO A 105 5.85 1.72 -9.46
CA PRO A 105 6.55 0.67 -8.73
C PRO A 105 7.34 1.17 -7.51
N SER A 106 7.74 2.45 -7.50
CA SER A 106 8.49 3.07 -6.40
C SER A 106 7.60 3.55 -5.25
N GLU A 107 6.29 3.65 -5.48
CA GLU A 107 5.35 4.09 -4.46
C GLU A 107 5.24 3.09 -3.30
N LEU A 108 5.23 3.64 -2.08
CA LEU A 108 5.02 2.90 -0.84
C LEU A 108 3.66 3.26 -0.22
N PRO A 109 2.92 2.29 0.34
CA PRO A 109 1.60 2.55 0.89
C PRO A 109 1.61 3.36 2.18
N GLN A 110 0.75 4.36 2.26
CA GLN A 110 0.57 5.26 3.41
C GLN A 110 -0.55 4.75 4.34
N HIS A 111 -0.18 4.22 5.50
CA HIS A 111 -1.14 3.72 6.48
C HIS A 111 -1.52 4.83 7.47
N GLY A 112 -2.38 5.79 7.09
CA GLY A 112 -2.98 6.84 7.93
C GLY A 112 -2.45 6.97 9.37
N ASP A 113 -2.95 6.17 10.31
CA ASP A 113 -2.51 6.24 11.74
C ASP A 113 -1.09 5.74 12.01
N GLN A 114 -0.64 4.70 11.32
CA GLN A 114 0.70 4.16 11.51
C GLN A 114 1.77 4.97 10.78
N SER A 115 1.44 5.57 9.64
CA SER A 115 2.32 6.48 8.90
C SER A 115 2.54 7.76 9.68
N VAL A 116 1.46 8.42 10.14
CA VAL A 116 1.56 9.62 10.99
C VAL A 116 2.38 9.33 12.25
N ARG A 117 2.15 8.20 12.93
CA ARG A 117 2.92 7.83 14.11
C ARG A 117 4.42 7.60 13.80
N ARG A 118 4.74 6.99 12.67
CA ARG A 118 6.14 6.76 12.25
C ARG A 118 6.82 8.06 11.87
N GLU A 119 6.12 8.93 11.14
CA GLU A 119 6.61 10.26 10.75
C GLU A 119 6.89 11.10 11.99
N ALA A 120 5.98 11.12 12.97
CA ALA A 120 6.22 11.79 14.25
C ALA A 120 7.44 11.21 14.99
N ILE A 121 7.60 9.88 15.04
CA ILE A 121 8.80 9.26 15.63
C ILE A 121 10.07 9.70 14.90
N VAL A 122 10.06 9.77 13.56
CA VAL A 122 11.21 10.18 12.75
C VAL A 122 11.56 11.66 12.95
N GLU A 123 10.54 12.52 12.94
CA GLU A 123 10.67 13.96 13.16
C GLU A 123 11.20 14.27 14.57
N ASP A 124 10.58 13.69 15.60
CA ASP A 124 11.01 13.89 16.98
C ASP A 124 12.41 13.32 17.23
N THR A 125 12.76 12.18 16.61
CA THR A 125 14.12 11.61 16.68
C THR A 125 15.14 12.56 16.08
N ALA A 126 14.85 13.14 14.91
CA ALA A 126 15.73 14.11 14.25
C ALA A 126 15.87 15.41 15.06
N GLU A 127 14.81 15.86 15.71
CA GLU A 127 14.85 17.02 16.60
C GLU A 127 15.71 16.77 17.84
N LEU A 128 15.49 15.65 18.55
CA LEU A 128 16.24 15.33 19.76
C LEU A 128 17.72 15.10 19.48
N ALA A 129 18.06 14.56 18.30
CA ALA A 129 19.44 14.47 17.83
C ALA A 129 20.08 15.86 17.64
N ARG A 130 19.36 16.82 17.05
CA ARG A 130 19.83 18.21 16.90
C ARG A 130 20.05 18.91 18.24
N GLN A 131 19.26 18.55 19.25
CA GLN A 131 19.43 19.03 20.62
C GLN A 131 20.61 18.38 21.35
N GLY A 132 21.32 17.42 20.72
CA GLY A 132 22.51 16.76 21.28
C GLY A 132 22.18 15.67 22.31
N LEU A 133 20.93 15.19 22.37
CA LEU A 133 20.55 14.12 23.29
C LEU A 133 21.14 12.78 22.84
N SER A 134 21.46 11.91 23.80
CA SER A 134 21.89 10.54 23.53
C SER A 134 20.73 9.66 23.07
N ARG A 135 21.04 8.53 22.43
CA ARG A 135 20.03 7.55 21.96
C ARG A 135 19.12 7.06 23.08
N GLU A 136 19.67 6.87 24.27
CA GLU A 136 18.94 6.43 25.46
C GLU A 136 17.93 7.49 25.90
N ALA A 137 18.32 8.76 25.86
CA ALA A 137 17.42 9.85 26.20
C ALA A 137 16.30 10.01 25.16
N VAL A 138 16.57 9.74 23.87
CA VAL A 138 15.56 9.71 22.80
C VAL A 138 14.53 8.63 23.03
N THR A 139 14.95 7.37 23.25
CA THR A 139 14.00 6.27 23.46
C THR A 139 13.16 6.47 24.72
N HIS A 140 13.77 6.98 25.79
CA HIS A 140 13.08 7.34 27.02
C HIS A 140 12.01 8.41 26.78
N ARG A 141 12.36 9.47 26.03
CA ARG A 141 11.47 10.62 25.79
C ARG A 141 10.33 10.30 24.81
N LEU A 142 10.60 9.49 23.79
CA LEU A 142 9.59 9.06 22.82
C LEU A 142 8.73 7.89 23.34
N GLY A 143 9.14 7.24 24.44
CA GLY A 143 8.44 6.08 24.98
C GLY A 143 8.42 4.87 24.04
N VAL A 144 9.40 4.76 23.14
CA VAL A 144 9.54 3.67 22.18
C VAL A 144 10.95 3.10 22.19
N SER A 145 11.10 1.82 21.80
CA SER A 145 12.41 1.19 21.73
C SER A 145 13.24 1.71 20.55
N TRP A 146 14.56 1.58 20.64
CA TRP A 146 15.47 1.96 19.56
C TRP A 146 15.18 1.21 18.26
N ALA A 147 14.77 -0.06 18.34
CA ALA A 147 14.37 -0.85 17.18
C ALA A 147 13.15 -0.24 16.45
N VAL A 148 12.20 0.33 17.18
CA VAL A 148 11.03 1.02 16.59
C VAL A 148 11.46 2.31 15.90
N VAL A 149 12.40 3.05 16.47
CA VAL A 149 12.99 4.24 15.84
C VAL A 149 13.68 3.88 14.53
N GLN A 150 14.58 2.89 14.54
CA GLN A 150 15.29 2.44 13.33
C GLN A 150 14.32 1.93 12.25
N GLN A 151 13.31 1.15 12.65
CA GLN A 151 12.31 0.63 11.74
C GLN A 151 11.47 1.76 11.11
N SER A 152 11.10 2.78 11.89
CA SER A 152 10.33 3.93 11.39
C SER A 152 11.16 4.73 10.37
N HIS A 153 12.43 5.02 10.68
CA HIS A 153 13.39 5.64 9.75
C HIS A 153 13.57 4.85 8.45
N THR A 154 13.76 3.53 8.56
CA THR A 154 13.90 2.63 7.41
C THR A 154 12.66 2.63 6.52
N ARG A 155 11.47 2.69 7.13
CA ARG A 155 10.18 2.69 6.43
C ARG A 155 9.87 4.03 5.75
N CYS A 156 10.30 5.14 6.33
CA CYS A 156 10.18 6.47 5.74
C CYS A 156 11.30 6.76 4.72
N GLY A 157 12.31 5.89 4.59
CA GLY A 157 13.46 6.11 3.71
C GLY A 157 14.39 7.23 4.19
N ILE A 158 14.31 7.62 5.47
CA ILE A 158 15.08 8.72 6.05
C ILE A 158 16.18 8.12 6.94
N PRO A 159 17.47 8.44 6.72
CA PRO A 159 18.55 7.88 7.53
C PRO A 159 18.42 8.30 9.00
N VAL A 160 18.81 7.40 9.91
CA VAL A 160 18.81 7.69 11.35
C VAL A 160 19.90 8.74 11.64
N PRO A 161 19.61 9.81 12.41
CA PRO A 161 20.60 10.82 12.76
C PRO A 161 21.81 10.23 13.48
N THR A 162 22.96 10.89 13.34
CA THR A 162 24.15 10.55 14.13
C THR A 162 23.98 11.08 15.55
N PHE A 163 24.20 10.22 16.54
CA PHE A 163 24.15 10.56 17.95
C PHE A 163 25.57 10.51 18.51
N ALA A 164 25.91 11.45 19.41
CA ALA A 164 27.13 11.36 20.19
C ALA A 164 27.09 10.09 21.07
N ALA A 165 28.23 9.39 21.14
CA ALA A 165 28.39 8.18 21.95
C ALA A 165 28.37 8.49 23.44
#